data_AF-A0A8R2ATZ4-F1
#
_entry.id   AF-A0A8R2ATZ4-F1
#
_cell.length_a   1.000
_cell.length_b   1.000
_cell.length_c   1.000
_cell.angle_alpha   90.00
_cell.angle_beta   90.00
_cell.angle_gamma   90.00
#
_symmetry.space_group_name_H-M   'P 1'
#
loop_
_entity.id
_entity.type
_entity.pdbx_description
1 polymer ?
#
loop_
_entity_poly.entity_id
_entity_poly.type
_entity_poly.pdbx_seq_one_letter_code
_entity_poly.pdbx_strand_id
1 'polypeptide(L)'
;MGKLLSLLSRDESHCCSSPRYDIFLDFENAAPTMTERDVYDDVQRVLLESEKILEEIQCYKGAGKEIREAIADPSRISQERAWRAVKPLVDKLLCCYNHSLKLQRVVPRLLGSLVGGAMSPTQHLEQQQALVKQFAEILEFVLKFDEYKMKTPAIQNDFSYYRRSVSRGGIINSDLPPGEEPHITAEVANRMSLFYAQATPMLKVLSEATSQFVNDNQQDLENTTETLSTMAKVCLRMLENPKLVAQFSREETSLLVLRVMVGLIILYDWVHPSGAFCRSSSVDVKGCVKFLQQQPPTKAEPLLNALRYTTKHLNHPSTPKNIKSLLAA
;
A
#
# COMPACT_ATOMS: atom_id res chain seq x y z
N MET A 1 -0.27 31.29 -4.21
CA MET A 1 1.13 31.51 -4.64
C MET A 1 1.68 30.20 -5.21
N GLY A 2 1.35 29.73 -6.41
CA GLY A 2 0.96 30.46 -7.62
C GLY A 2 2.16 31.05 -8.37
N LYS A 3 3.38 31.05 -7.79
CA LYS A 3 4.51 31.82 -8.33
C LYS A 3 5.49 31.05 -9.22
N LEU A 4 5.37 29.71 -9.32
CA LEU A 4 6.15 28.92 -10.29
C LEU A 4 5.30 28.28 -11.41
N LEU A 5 3.98 28.50 -11.41
CA LEU A 5 3.12 28.10 -12.53
C LEU A 5 3.41 28.92 -13.81
N SER A 6 4.25 29.97 -13.77
CA SER A 6 4.38 30.97 -14.84
C SER A 6 5.76 31.10 -15.53
N LEU A 7 6.77 30.28 -15.22
CA LEU A 7 8.13 30.53 -15.73
C LEU A 7 8.65 29.57 -16.83
N LEU A 8 7.88 28.58 -17.26
CA LEU A 8 8.27 27.73 -18.41
C LEU A 8 7.17 27.56 -19.47
N SER A 9 6.06 28.30 -19.35
CA SER A 9 4.94 28.24 -20.30
C SER A 9 5.21 28.89 -21.67
N ARG A 10 6.47 29.16 -22.03
CA ARG A 10 6.87 29.65 -23.36
C ARG A 10 8.30 29.21 -23.71
N ASP A 11 8.41 28.05 -24.35
CA ASP A 11 9.42 27.84 -25.38
C ASP A 11 8.68 27.37 -26.64
N GLU A 12 8.40 28.33 -27.52
CA GLU A 12 7.91 28.08 -28.86
C GLU A 12 9.01 27.39 -29.67
N SER A 13 8.89 26.09 -29.93
CA SER A 13 9.36 25.44 -31.17
C SER A 13 9.20 23.91 -31.09
N HIS A 14 8.30 23.41 -31.95
CA HIS A 14 8.29 22.12 -32.67
C HIS A 14 6.90 21.48 -32.68
N CYS A 15 6.21 21.66 -33.81
CA CYS A 15 5.06 20.86 -34.24
C CYS A 15 5.40 19.37 -34.09
N CYS A 16 4.41 18.58 -33.60
CA CYS A 16 4.42 17.12 -33.47
C CYS A 16 4.95 16.53 -32.15
N SER A 17 4.57 17.08 -30.98
CA SER A 17 4.70 16.35 -29.71
C SER A 17 3.37 16.25 -28.98
N SER A 18 3.06 15.04 -28.49
CA SER A 18 1.91 14.71 -27.63
C SER A 18 1.76 15.71 -26.48
N PRO A 19 0.54 15.98 -25.97
CA PRO A 19 0.33 17.00 -24.95
C PRO A 19 1.28 16.80 -23.76
N ARG A 20 2.13 17.80 -23.51
CA ARG A 20 3.07 17.78 -22.38
C ARG A 20 2.25 17.92 -21.10
N TYR A 21 2.09 16.83 -20.36
CA TYR A 21 1.57 16.86 -18.99
C TYR A 21 2.58 17.57 -18.08
N ASP A 22 2.52 18.89 -17.99
CA ASP A 22 3.40 19.71 -17.14
C ASP A 22 2.91 19.76 -15.68
N ILE A 23 2.43 18.62 -15.18
CA ILE A 23 1.94 18.45 -13.82
C ILE A 23 3.11 18.05 -12.91
N PHE A 24 3.24 18.72 -11.78
CA PHE A 24 4.13 18.34 -10.68
C PHE A 24 3.29 18.02 -9.45
N LEU A 25 3.55 16.87 -8.82
CA LEU A 25 2.87 16.47 -7.59
C LEU A 25 3.75 16.83 -6.39
N ASP A 26 3.31 17.78 -5.59
CA ASP A 26 4.03 18.24 -4.41
C ASP A 26 3.79 17.31 -3.20
N PHE A 27 4.50 16.19 -3.19
CA PHE A 27 4.44 15.23 -2.08
C PHE A 27 5.07 15.75 -0.78
N GLU A 28 5.76 16.90 -0.80
CA GLU A 28 6.40 17.45 0.40
C GLU A 28 5.49 18.45 1.10
N ASN A 29 4.98 19.44 0.37
CA ASN A 29 4.37 20.64 0.96
C ASN A 29 2.89 20.84 0.62
N ALA A 30 2.25 19.94 -0.14
CA ALA A 30 0.82 20.05 -0.42
C ALA A 30 -0.01 20.15 0.87
N ALA A 31 -0.84 21.18 0.95
CA ALA A 31 -1.74 21.47 2.05
C ALA A 31 -3.19 21.51 1.54
N PRO A 32 -4.17 21.04 2.34
CA PRO A 32 -5.54 20.89 1.87
C PRO A 32 -6.21 22.23 1.64
N THR A 33 -6.96 22.30 0.55
CA THR A 33 -7.94 23.36 0.29
C THR A 33 -9.18 23.18 1.17
N MET A 34 -10.09 24.16 1.16
CA MET A 34 -11.34 24.09 1.91
C MET A 34 -12.23 22.91 1.47
N THR A 35 -12.21 22.57 0.18
CA THR A 35 -13.02 21.48 -0.38
C THR A 35 -12.44 20.10 -0.03
N GLU A 36 -11.12 20.01 0.16
CA GLU A 36 -10.44 18.78 0.56
C GLU A 36 -10.53 18.49 2.07
N ARG A 37 -10.74 19.53 2.90
CA ARG A 37 -10.51 19.51 4.35
C ARG A 37 -11.20 18.35 5.08
N ASP A 38 -12.47 18.10 4.78
CA ASP A 38 -13.27 17.07 5.44
C ASP A 38 -12.69 15.67 5.21
N VAL A 39 -12.42 15.33 3.95
CA VAL A 39 -11.81 14.05 3.57
C VAL A 39 -10.38 13.97 4.08
N TYR A 40 -9.64 15.07 3.97
CA TYR A 40 -8.26 15.17 4.41
C TYR A 40 -8.13 14.86 5.90
N ASP A 41 -8.98 15.44 6.76
CA ASP A 41 -8.90 15.25 8.21
C ASP A 41 -9.26 13.83 8.64
N ASP A 42 -10.16 13.16 7.92
CA ASP A 42 -10.48 11.75 8.12
C ASP A 42 -9.33 10.82 7.74
N VAL A 43 -8.72 11.05 6.57
CA VAL A 43 -7.57 10.26 6.10
C VAL A 43 -6.33 10.54 6.96
N GLN A 44 -6.12 11.78 7.38
CA GLN A 44 -4.97 12.18 8.19
C GLN A 44 -4.95 11.45 9.53
N ARG A 45 -6.11 11.25 10.16
CA ARG A 45 -6.20 10.47 11.41
C ARG A 45 -5.68 9.05 11.24
N VAL A 46 -5.97 8.41 10.11
CA VAL A 46 -5.45 7.06 9.81
C VAL A 46 -3.96 7.13 9.50
N LEU A 47 -3.50 8.10 8.69
CA LEU A 47 -2.09 8.23 8.33
C LEU A 47 -1.17 8.51 9.54
N LEU A 48 -1.61 9.29 10.53
CA LEU A 48 -0.85 9.50 11.76
C LEU A 48 -0.63 8.20 12.55
N GLU A 49 -1.57 7.25 12.49
CA GLU A 49 -1.40 5.94 13.11
C GLU A 49 -0.48 5.01 12.30
N SER A 50 -0.43 5.19 10.97
CA SER A 50 0.38 4.36 10.06
C SER A 50 1.87 4.34 10.42
N GLU A 51 2.44 5.45 10.89
CA GLU A 51 3.86 5.52 11.31
C GLU A 51 4.14 4.53 12.44
N LYS A 52 3.33 4.55 13.49
CA LYS A 52 3.45 3.62 14.62
C LYS A 52 3.27 2.17 14.19
N ILE A 53 2.31 1.90 13.30
CA ILE A 53 2.09 0.54 12.77
C ILE A 53 3.29 0.04 11.97
N LEU A 54 3.95 0.91 11.19
CA LEU A 54 5.19 0.56 10.49
C LEU A 54 6.33 0.26 11.46
N GLU A 55 6.50 1.05 12.51
CA GLU A 55 7.52 0.79 13.54
C GLU A 55 7.27 -0.55 14.24
N GLU A 56 6.01 -0.85 14.60
CA GLU A 56 5.64 -2.10 15.26
C GLU A 56 5.97 -3.34 14.42
N ILE A 57 5.66 -3.31 13.12
CA ILE A 57 5.91 -4.44 12.22
C ILE A 57 7.40 -4.55 11.84
N GLN A 58 8.10 -3.42 11.69
CA GLN A 58 9.52 -3.40 11.37
C GLN A 58 10.36 -3.95 12.53
N CYS A 59 9.98 -3.66 13.77
CA CYS A 59 10.68 -4.13 14.97
C CYS A 59 10.15 -5.47 15.52
N TYR A 60 9.33 -6.20 14.75
CA TYR A 60 8.76 -7.48 15.18
C TYR A 60 9.83 -8.59 15.23
N LYS A 61 10.32 -8.91 16.43
CA LYS A 61 11.38 -9.94 16.64
C LYS A 61 10.85 -11.38 16.69
N GLY A 62 9.58 -11.54 17.07
CA GLY A 62 8.96 -12.85 17.30
C GLY A 62 9.34 -13.53 18.61
N ALA A 63 8.63 -14.61 18.95
CA ALA A 63 8.83 -15.40 20.19
C ALA A 63 9.29 -16.84 19.90
N GLY A 64 9.96 -17.05 18.76
CA GLY A 64 10.29 -18.39 18.26
C GLY A 64 11.17 -19.23 19.19
N LYS A 65 12.01 -18.61 20.04
CA LYS A 65 12.84 -19.34 21.01
C LYS A 65 11.96 -19.95 22.10
N GLU A 66 11.16 -19.12 22.76
CA GLU A 66 10.28 -19.50 23.85
C GLU A 66 9.23 -20.51 23.37
N ILE A 67 8.68 -20.32 22.15
CA ILE A 67 7.75 -21.27 21.53
C ILE A 67 8.41 -22.64 21.33
N ARG A 68 9.64 -22.70 20.81
CA ARG A 68 10.34 -23.99 20.60
C ARG A 68 10.64 -24.69 21.92
N GLU A 69 11.07 -23.95 22.94
CA GLU A 69 11.28 -24.48 24.30
C GLU A 69 9.98 -25.09 24.85
N ALA A 70 8.85 -24.38 24.73
CA ALA A 70 7.55 -24.85 25.19
C ALA A 70 7.02 -26.07 24.41
N ILE A 71 7.35 -26.19 23.12
CA ILE A 71 6.98 -27.38 22.31
C ILE A 71 7.83 -28.59 22.69
N ALA A 72 9.13 -28.39 22.96
CA ALA A 72 10.06 -29.46 23.31
C ALA A 72 9.84 -30.00 24.73
N ASP A 73 9.61 -29.12 25.70
CA ASP A 73 9.25 -29.46 27.07
C ASP A 73 7.92 -28.78 27.41
N PRO A 74 6.78 -29.50 27.43
CA PRO A 74 5.47 -28.93 27.72
C PRO A 74 5.21 -28.70 29.22
N SER A 75 6.25 -28.41 30.01
CA SER A 75 6.12 -28.04 31.42
C SER A 75 5.34 -26.72 31.60
N ARG A 76 4.73 -26.54 32.78
CA ARG A 76 3.98 -25.30 33.07
C ARG A 76 4.84 -24.04 32.92
N ILE A 77 6.10 -24.11 33.33
CA ILE A 77 7.05 -22.99 33.31
C ILE A 77 7.36 -22.57 31.87
N SER A 78 7.63 -23.53 30.98
CA SER A 78 7.95 -23.23 29.58
C SER A 78 6.74 -22.66 28.84
N GLN A 79 5.53 -23.20 29.08
CA GLN A 79 4.28 -22.70 28.50
C GLN A 79 3.97 -21.26 28.97
N GLU A 80 4.13 -20.97 30.27
CA GLU A 80 3.96 -19.61 30.80
C GLU A 80 4.96 -18.63 30.18
N ARG A 81 6.23 -19.05 29.99
CA ARG A 81 7.26 -18.21 29.36
C ARG A 81 6.91 -17.90 27.90
N ALA A 82 6.52 -18.90 27.12
CA ALA A 82 6.09 -18.72 25.75
C ALA A 82 4.86 -17.83 25.65
N TRP A 83 3.88 -18.02 26.54
CA TRP A 83 2.69 -17.18 26.58
C TRP A 83 3.01 -15.71 26.85
N ARG A 84 3.81 -15.41 27.89
CA ARG A 84 4.24 -14.05 28.23
C ARG A 84 5.01 -13.37 27.09
N ALA A 85 5.76 -14.14 26.30
CA ALA A 85 6.47 -13.62 25.13
C ALA A 85 5.54 -13.37 23.93
N VAL A 86 4.62 -14.30 23.65
CA VAL A 86 3.75 -14.27 22.46
C VAL A 86 2.60 -13.28 22.60
N LYS A 87 1.95 -13.21 23.77
CA LYS A 87 0.78 -12.37 23.99
C LYS A 87 0.96 -10.91 23.53
N PRO A 88 1.99 -10.15 24.00
CA PRO A 88 2.16 -8.76 23.57
C PRO A 88 2.50 -8.63 22.09
N LEU A 89 3.07 -9.65 21.45
CA LEU A 89 3.33 -9.65 20.02
C LEU A 89 2.01 -9.81 19.23
N VAL A 90 1.13 -10.69 19.68
CA VAL A 90 -0.20 -10.87 19.07
C VAL A 90 -1.07 -9.62 19.22
N ASP A 91 -0.92 -8.87 20.31
CA ASP A 91 -1.62 -7.59 20.48
C ASP A 91 -1.18 -6.57 19.42
N LYS A 92 0.11 -6.53 19.07
CA LYS A 92 0.60 -5.73 17.94
C LYS A 92 0.03 -6.19 16.61
N LEU A 93 -0.09 -7.50 16.41
CA LEU A 93 -0.73 -8.05 15.21
C LEU A 93 -2.21 -7.67 15.13
N LEU A 94 -2.92 -7.63 16.27
CA LEU A 94 -4.29 -7.13 16.32
C LEU A 94 -4.37 -5.65 15.94
N CYS A 95 -3.46 -4.81 16.45
CA CYS A 95 -3.37 -3.39 16.07
C CYS A 95 -3.17 -3.21 14.56
N CYS A 96 -2.22 -3.95 13.98
CA CYS A 96 -1.97 -3.95 12.54
C CYS A 96 -3.19 -4.38 11.72
N TYR A 97 -3.88 -5.45 12.14
CA TYR A 97 -5.10 -5.90 11.48
C TYR A 97 -6.23 -4.86 11.57
N ASN A 98 -6.46 -4.28 12.75
CA ASN A 98 -7.48 -3.24 12.92
C ASN A 98 -7.16 -1.99 12.10
N HIS A 99 -5.88 -1.64 11.95
CA HIS A 99 -5.46 -0.55 11.06
C HIS A 99 -5.83 -0.80 9.61
N SER A 100 -5.71 -2.06 9.14
CA SER A 100 -6.15 -2.42 7.79
C SER A 100 -7.65 -2.16 7.56
N LEU A 101 -8.49 -2.38 8.59
CA LEU A 101 -9.93 -2.07 8.53
C LEU A 101 -10.19 -0.56 8.44
N LYS A 102 -9.37 0.25 9.12
CA LYS A 102 -9.43 1.72 9.01
C LYS A 102 -9.09 2.17 7.59
N LEU A 103 -8.02 1.61 6.99
CA LEU A 103 -7.65 1.85 5.59
C LEU A 103 -8.78 1.47 4.63
N GLN A 104 -9.35 0.27 4.80
CA GLN A 104 -10.47 -0.22 3.99
C GLN A 104 -11.66 0.77 3.99
N ARG A 105 -11.90 1.46 5.11
CA ARG A 105 -12.98 2.44 5.25
C ARG A 105 -12.66 3.79 4.61
N VAL A 106 -11.43 4.30 4.75
CA VAL A 106 -11.10 5.66 4.27
C VAL A 106 -10.75 5.72 2.79
N VAL A 107 -10.23 4.62 2.23
CA VAL A 107 -9.81 4.57 0.81
C VAL A 107 -10.96 4.89 -0.16
N PRO A 108 -12.16 4.30 -0.06
CA PRO A 108 -13.27 4.62 -0.97
C PRO A 108 -13.67 6.10 -0.92
N ARG A 109 -13.63 6.72 0.26
CA ARG A 109 -13.95 8.15 0.43
C ARG A 109 -12.90 9.06 -0.21
N LEU A 110 -11.62 8.70 -0.07
CA LEU A 110 -10.52 9.39 -0.73
C LEU A 110 -10.64 9.28 -2.25
N LEU A 111 -10.87 8.08 -2.77
CA LEU A 111 -11.05 7.84 -4.20
C LEU A 111 -12.25 8.61 -4.75
N GLY A 112 -13.40 8.59 -4.06
CA GLY A 112 -14.58 9.35 -4.48
C GLY A 112 -14.33 10.86 -4.64
N SER A 113 -13.36 11.41 -3.91
CA SER A 113 -12.95 12.82 -4.07
C SER A 113 -11.99 13.03 -5.23
N LEU A 114 -11.13 12.05 -5.52
CA LEU A 114 -10.07 12.10 -6.53
C LEU A 114 -10.50 11.66 -7.94
N VAL A 115 -11.67 11.04 -8.08
CA VAL A 115 -12.14 10.45 -9.36
C VAL A 115 -13.62 10.71 -9.65
N GLY A 116 -14.33 11.42 -8.77
CA GLY A 116 -15.76 11.71 -8.91
C GLY A 116 -16.03 13.06 -9.57
N GLY A 117 -17.22 13.18 -10.18
CA GLY A 117 -17.73 14.45 -10.71
C GLY A 117 -17.30 14.76 -12.14
N ALA A 118 -17.28 16.05 -12.50
CA ALA A 118 -17.04 16.49 -13.88
C ALA A 118 -15.57 16.82 -14.19
N MET A 119 -14.66 16.62 -13.22
CA MET A 119 -13.25 16.95 -13.38
C MET A 119 -12.52 15.84 -14.14
N SER A 120 -11.58 16.24 -15.00
CA SER A 120 -10.69 15.29 -15.65
C SER A 120 -9.61 14.78 -14.68
N PRO A 121 -8.96 13.65 -14.99
CA PRO A 121 -7.83 13.12 -14.22
C PRO A 121 -6.76 14.17 -13.91
N THR A 122 -6.36 14.96 -14.91
CA THR A 122 -5.37 16.04 -14.76
C THR A 122 -5.86 17.12 -13.81
N GLN A 123 -7.13 17.52 -13.90
CA GLN A 123 -7.70 18.54 -13.02
C GLN A 123 -7.73 18.07 -11.57
N HIS A 124 -8.08 16.80 -11.31
CA HIS A 124 -8.00 16.21 -9.97
C HIS A 124 -6.56 16.29 -9.43
N LEU A 125 -5.57 15.88 -10.23
CA LEU A 125 -4.16 15.91 -9.82
C LEU A 125 -3.62 17.33 -9.56
N GLU A 126 -4.07 18.34 -10.30
CA GLU A 126 -3.63 19.72 -10.11
C GLU A 126 -4.33 20.43 -8.95
N GLN A 127 -5.64 20.18 -8.76
CA GLN A 127 -6.46 20.95 -7.82
C GLN A 127 -6.56 20.30 -6.44
N GLN A 128 -6.35 18.99 -6.34
CA GLN A 128 -6.53 18.23 -5.08
C GLN A 128 -5.21 17.59 -4.62
N GLN A 129 -4.14 18.38 -4.65
CA GLN A 129 -2.77 17.92 -4.35
C GLN A 129 -2.63 17.33 -2.95
N ALA A 130 -3.38 17.81 -1.96
CA ALA A 130 -3.28 17.30 -0.60
C ALA A 130 -3.88 15.89 -0.48
N LEU A 131 -5.01 15.64 -1.14
CA LEU A 131 -5.59 14.31 -1.22
C LEU A 131 -4.74 13.35 -2.07
N VAL A 132 -4.14 13.83 -3.16
CA VAL A 132 -3.18 13.04 -3.95
C VAL A 132 -1.97 12.64 -3.10
N LYS A 133 -1.45 13.57 -2.29
CA LYS A 133 -0.36 13.29 -1.34
C LYS A 133 -0.79 12.23 -0.32
N GLN A 134 -1.97 12.34 0.29
CA GLN A 134 -2.44 11.33 1.24
C GLN A 134 -2.65 9.96 0.59
N PHE A 135 -3.11 9.91 -0.67
CA PHE A 135 -3.22 8.65 -1.39
C PHE A 135 -1.85 8.01 -1.62
N ALA A 136 -0.85 8.83 -1.98
CA ALA A 136 0.53 8.39 -2.09
C ALA A 136 1.10 7.87 -0.76
N GLU A 137 0.83 8.54 0.36
CA GLU A 137 1.26 8.10 1.70
C GLU A 137 0.59 6.77 2.12
N ILE A 138 -0.68 6.55 1.76
CA ILE A 138 -1.35 5.25 1.92
C ILE A 138 -0.63 4.16 1.12
N LEU A 139 -0.32 4.42 -0.16
CA LEU A 139 0.37 3.46 -1.03
C LEU A 139 1.77 3.12 -0.49
N GLU A 140 2.50 4.11 -0.02
CA GLU A 140 3.80 3.89 0.62
C GLU A 140 3.68 3.04 1.88
N PHE A 141 2.75 3.37 2.78
CA PHE A 141 2.49 2.59 3.98
C PHE A 141 2.23 1.12 3.64
N VAL A 142 1.31 0.87 2.70
CA VAL A 142 0.91 -0.47 2.29
C VAL A 142 2.10 -1.27 1.79
N LEU A 143 2.90 -0.71 0.88
CA LEU A 143 4.05 -1.40 0.31
C LEU A 143 5.15 -1.66 1.36
N LYS A 144 5.43 -0.70 2.24
CA LYS A 144 6.42 -0.87 3.31
C LYS A 144 5.98 -1.92 4.34
N PHE A 145 4.71 -1.89 4.75
CA PHE A 145 4.16 -2.87 5.69
C PHE A 145 4.31 -4.29 5.13
N ASP A 146 3.88 -4.49 3.88
CA ASP A 146 3.93 -5.80 3.25
C ASP A 146 5.36 -6.28 3.02
N GLU A 147 6.30 -5.38 2.69
CA GLU A 147 7.73 -5.68 2.62
C GLU A 147 8.27 -6.19 3.96
N TYR A 148 7.98 -5.49 5.06
CA TYR A 148 8.41 -5.92 6.40
C TYR A 148 7.76 -7.25 6.79
N LYS A 149 6.46 -7.42 6.51
CA LYS A 149 5.74 -8.66 6.80
C LYS A 149 6.35 -9.84 6.03
N MET A 150 6.66 -9.69 4.75
CA MET A 150 7.24 -10.77 3.93
C MET A 150 8.61 -11.23 4.44
N LYS A 151 9.39 -10.33 5.06
CA LYS A 151 10.70 -10.63 5.65
C LYS A 151 10.62 -11.22 7.06
N THR A 152 9.42 -11.30 7.66
CA THR A 152 9.23 -11.70 9.07
C THR A 152 8.34 -12.94 9.19
N PRO A 153 8.87 -14.15 8.94
CA PRO A 153 8.09 -15.39 9.05
C PRO A 153 7.59 -15.69 10.47
N ALA A 154 8.18 -15.06 11.50
CA ALA A 154 7.76 -15.20 12.89
C ALA A 154 6.29 -14.77 13.12
N ILE A 155 5.77 -13.80 12.35
CA ILE A 155 4.40 -13.29 12.48
C ILE A 155 3.37 -14.44 12.41
N GLN A 156 3.45 -15.27 11.37
CA GLN A 156 2.50 -16.37 11.19
C GLN A 156 2.71 -17.48 12.23
N ASN A 157 3.96 -17.75 12.60
CA ASN A 157 4.31 -18.80 13.56
C ASN A 157 3.80 -18.47 14.97
N ASP A 158 4.05 -17.24 15.43
CA ASP A 158 3.63 -16.77 16.74
C ASP A 158 2.12 -16.73 16.84
N PHE A 159 1.44 -16.19 15.83
CA PHE A 159 -0.02 -16.12 15.82
C PHE A 159 -0.66 -17.51 15.77
N SER A 160 -0.07 -18.44 15.01
CA SER A 160 -0.52 -19.83 14.98
C SER A 160 -0.33 -20.52 16.34
N TYR A 161 0.79 -20.26 17.04
CA TYR A 161 1.02 -20.77 18.38
C TYR A 161 0.01 -20.21 19.39
N TYR A 162 -0.24 -18.90 19.35
CA TYR A 162 -1.25 -18.24 20.18
C TYR A 162 -2.62 -18.90 20.02
N ARG A 163 -3.10 -19.05 18.78
CA ARG A 163 -4.42 -19.67 18.50
C ARG A 163 -4.52 -21.08 19.07
N ARG A 164 -3.48 -21.92 18.88
CA ARG A 164 -3.45 -23.28 19.42
C ARG A 164 -3.44 -23.30 20.95
N SER A 165 -2.77 -22.33 21.56
CA SER A 165 -2.68 -22.23 23.01
C SER A 165 -4.05 -21.86 23.59
N VAL A 166 -4.72 -20.85 23.02
CA VAL A 166 -6.06 -20.39 23.42
C VAL A 166 -7.08 -21.53 23.28
N SER A 167 -7.09 -22.25 22.15
CA SER A 167 -8.05 -23.34 21.92
C SER A 167 -7.91 -24.52 22.88
N ARG A 168 -6.71 -24.72 23.46
CA ARG A 168 -6.45 -25.80 24.43
C ARG A 168 -6.93 -25.45 25.84
N GLY A 169 -7.40 -24.23 26.10
CA GLY A 169 -7.95 -23.82 27.40
C GLY A 169 -6.94 -23.84 28.56
N GLY A 170 -5.63 -23.70 28.28
CA GLY A 170 -4.56 -23.76 29.28
C GLY A 170 -4.47 -22.52 30.20
N ILE A 171 -3.24 -22.15 30.61
CA ILE A 171 -2.81 -20.97 31.44
C ILE A 171 -3.51 -19.63 31.12
N ILE A 172 -4.20 -19.56 29.99
CA ILE A 172 -4.81 -18.42 29.34
C ILE A 172 -6.14 -18.02 29.99
N ASN A 173 -6.88 -18.98 30.56
CA ASN A 173 -8.14 -18.68 31.24
C ASN A 173 -7.94 -18.12 32.66
N SER A 174 -6.73 -18.23 33.23
CA SER A 174 -6.43 -17.73 34.57
C SER A 174 -6.03 -16.24 34.61
N ASP A 175 -5.70 -15.62 33.47
CA ASP A 175 -5.32 -14.20 33.40
C ASP A 175 -6.52 -13.26 33.12
N LEU A 176 -7.70 -13.80 32.80
CA LEU A 176 -8.90 -13.00 32.53
C LEU A 176 -9.72 -12.78 33.81
N PRO A 177 -10.18 -11.55 34.09
CA PRO A 177 -11.13 -11.29 35.17
C PRO A 177 -12.40 -12.14 35.01
N PRO A 178 -13.06 -12.55 36.11
CA PRO A 178 -14.31 -13.32 36.02
C PRO A 178 -15.38 -12.54 35.23
N GLY A 179 -15.84 -13.11 34.12
CA GLY A 179 -16.88 -12.51 33.27
C GLY A 179 -16.37 -11.68 32.09
N GLU A 180 -15.05 -11.54 31.90
CA GLU A 180 -14.47 -10.90 30.72
C GLU A 180 -14.12 -11.91 29.63
N GLU A 181 -14.50 -11.59 28.39
CA GLU A 181 -14.07 -12.36 27.22
C GLU A 181 -12.64 -11.97 26.80
N PRO A 182 -11.87 -12.89 26.20
CA PRO A 182 -10.59 -12.54 25.61
C PRO A 182 -10.78 -11.45 24.55
N HIS A 183 -10.01 -10.37 24.65
CA HIS A 183 -10.03 -9.25 23.68
C HIS A 183 -9.83 -9.67 22.21
N ILE A 184 -9.30 -10.87 21.95
CA ILE A 184 -9.29 -11.52 20.62
C ILE A 184 -10.23 -12.71 20.67
N THR A 185 -11.43 -12.52 20.12
CA THR A 185 -12.42 -13.60 19.96
C THR A 185 -11.98 -14.61 18.90
N ALA A 186 -12.58 -15.80 18.90
CA ALA A 186 -12.30 -16.83 17.88
C ALA A 186 -12.58 -16.33 16.46
N GLU A 187 -13.62 -15.51 16.28
CA GLU A 187 -13.96 -14.91 14.99
C GLU A 187 -12.86 -13.95 14.51
N VAL A 188 -12.44 -13.02 15.37
CA VAL A 188 -11.35 -12.07 15.06
C VAL A 188 -10.07 -12.84 14.74
N ALA A 189 -9.76 -13.88 15.52
CA ALA A 189 -8.57 -14.70 15.29
C ALA A 189 -8.57 -15.40 13.91
N ASN A 190 -9.75 -15.83 13.44
CA ASN A 190 -9.90 -16.43 12.11
C ASN A 190 -9.68 -15.41 10.99
N ARG A 191 -10.26 -14.20 11.12
CA ARG A 191 -10.05 -13.11 10.15
C ARG A 191 -8.59 -12.66 10.09
N MET A 192 -7.96 -12.49 11.24
CA MET A 192 -6.51 -12.20 11.33
C MET A 192 -5.67 -13.30 10.69
N SER A 193 -6.06 -14.57 10.82
CA SER A 193 -5.31 -15.68 10.21
C SER A 193 -5.34 -15.59 8.69
N LEU A 194 -6.51 -15.29 8.11
CA LEU A 194 -6.66 -15.09 6.67
C LEU A 194 -5.88 -13.86 6.19
N PHE A 195 -5.89 -12.78 6.96
CA PHE A 195 -5.10 -11.59 6.69
C PHE A 195 -3.61 -11.94 6.62
N TYR A 196 -3.02 -12.48 7.69
CA TYR A 196 -1.58 -12.76 7.73
C TYR A 196 -1.12 -13.91 6.82
N ALA A 197 -2.03 -14.78 6.38
CA ALA A 197 -1.74 -15.81 5.38
C ALA A 197 -1.39 -15.21 4.01
N GLN A 198 -1.93 -14.04 3.66
CA GLN A 198 -1.61 -13.35 2.40
C GLN A 198 -0.15 -12.90 2.39
N ALA A 199 0.55 -13.00 1.25
CA ALA A 199 1.91 -12.47 1.12
C ALA A 199 1.94 -10.96 1.37
N THR A 200 0.97 -10.25 0.79
CA THR A 200 0.83 -8.78 0.79
C THR A 200 -0.55 -8.38 1.36
N PRO A 201 -0.74 -8.52 2.69
CA PRO A 201 -2.05 -8.35 3.32
C PRO A 201 -2.63 -6.93 3.23
N MET A 202 -1.81 -5.89 3.38
CA MET A 202 -2.31 -4.51 3.27
C MET A 202 -2.66 -4.15 1.84
N LEU A 203 -1.87 -4.63 0.86
CA LEU A 203 -2.14 -4.41 -0.55
C LEU A 203 -3.39 -5.16 -1.00
N LYS A 204 -3.64 -6.36 -0.47
CA LYS A 204 -4.89 -7.08 -0.68
C LYS A 204 -6.09 -6.27 -0.21
N VAL A 205 -6.03 -5.71 1.00
CA VAL A 205 -7.10 -4.84 1.53
C VAL A 205 -7.31 -3.60 0.65
N LEU A 206 -6.22 -2.95 0.24
CA LEU A 206 -6.29 -1.76 -0.62
C LEU A 206 -6.90 -2.08 -1.99
N SER A 207 -6.44 -3.15 -2.64
CA SER A 207 -6.97 -3.60 -3.93
C SER A 207 -8.45 -3.97 -3.84
N GLU A 208 -8.88 -4.67 -2.79
CA GLU A 208 -10.29 -5.03 -2.58
C GLU A 208 -11.16 -3.80 -2.33
N ALA A 209 -10.70 -2.86 -1.49
CA ALA A 209 -11.42 -1.61 -1.25
C ALA A 209 -11.58 -0.79 -2.55
N THR A 210 -10.53 -0.74 -3.37
CA THR A 210 -10.54 -0.01 -4.66
C THR A 210 -11.46 -0.71 -5.66
N SER A 211 -11.40 -2.05 -5.78
CA SER A 211 -12.31 -2.82 -6.63
C SER A 211 -13.77 -2.68 -6.20
N GLN A 212 -14.04 -2.69 -4.89
CA GLN A 212 -15.39 -2.48 -4.37
C GLN A 212 -15.90 -1.08 -4.69
N PHE A 213 -15.07 -0.04 -4.46
CA PHE A 213 -15.40 1.33 -4.84
C PHE A 213 -15.79 1.46 -6.32
N VAL A 214 -15.00 0.87 -7.22
CA VAL A 214 -15.29 0.89 -8.66
C VAL A 214 -16.57 0.12 -9.01
N ASN A 215 -16.81 -1.03 -8.36
CA ASN A 215 -18.05 -1.79 -8.56
C ASN A 215 -19.29 -1.02 -8.11
N ASP A 216 -19.18 -0.25 -7.03
CA ASP A 216 -20.26 0.58 -6.50
C ASP A 216 -20.43 1.89 -7.30
N ASN A 217 -19.44 2.27 -8.10
CA ASN A 217 -19.40 3.51 -8.89
C ASN A 217 -19.02 3.23 -10.35
N GLN A 218 -19.75 2.33 -11.02
CA GLN A 218 -19.40 1.89 -12.39
C GLN A 218 -19.33 3.03 -13.40
N GLN A 219 -20.11 4.10 -13.20
CA GLN A 219 -20.07 5.31 -14.03
C GLN A 219 -18.70 6.02 -13.98
N ASP A 220 -17.95 5.86 -12.88
CA ASP A 220 -16.66 6.49 -12.65
C ASP A 220 -15.48 5.53 -12.94
N LEU A 221 -15.73 4.34 -13.50
CA LEU A 221 -14.70 3.34 -13.81
C LEU A 221 -13.61 3.92 -14.73
N GLU A 222 -14.02 4.56 -15.82
CA GLU A 222 -13.09 5.17 -16.79
C GLU A 222 -12.26 6.24 -16.09
N ASN A 223 -12.91 7.21 -15.42
CA ASN A 223 -12.20 8.29 -14.72
C ASN A 223 -11.26 7.77 -13.62
N THR A 224 -11.66 6.72 -12.90
CA THR A 224 -10.83 6.07 -11.88
C THR A 224 -9.58 5.47 -12.52
N THR A 225 -9.74 4.64 -13.55
CA THR A 225 -8.61 3.99 -14.23
C THR A 225 -7.70 5.01 -14.93
N GLU A 226 -8.27 6.02 -15.57
CA GLU A 226 -7.51 7.11 -16.19
C GLU A 226 -6.74 7.92 -15.16
N THR A 227 -7.32 8.24 -13.99
CA THR A 227 -6.65 8.94 -12.89
C THR A 227 -5.48 8.15 -12.35
N LEU A 228 -5.66 6.86 -12.05
CA LEU A 228 -4.56 5.99 -11.62
C LEU A 228 -3.43 5.94 -12.67
N SER A 229 -3.78 5.80 -13.95
CA SER A 229 -2.78 5.74 -15.03
C SER A 229 -2.07 7.07 -15.26
N THR A 230 -2.78 8.20 -15.12
CA THR A 230 -2.23 9.55 -15.26
C THR A 230 -1.27 9.85 -14.12
N MET A 231 -1.66 9.52 -12.89
CA MET A 231 -0.79 9.67 -11.72
C MET A 231 0.48 8.82 -11.86
N ALA A 232 0.38 7.57 -12.35
CA ALA A 232 1.54 6.71 -12.59
C ALA A 232 2.50 7.31 -13.64
N LYS A 233 1.96 7.88 -14.74
CA LYS A 233 2.76 8.59 -15.76
C LYS A 233 3.46 9.82 -15.18
N VAL A 234 2.76 10.60 -14.35
CA VAL A 234 3.34 11.78 -13.69
C VAL A 234 4.46 11.37 -12.74
N CYS A 235 4.28 10.33 -11.94
CA CYS A 235 5.35 9.78 -11.08
C CYS A 235 6.58 9.36 -11.90
N LEU A 236 6.40 8.60 -12.99
CA LEU A 236 7.51 8.20 -13.87
C LEU A 236 8.24 9.43 -14.43
N ARG A 237 7.50 10.42 -14.97
CA ARG A 237 8.08 11.65 -15.53
C ARG A 237 8.82 12.47 -14.48
N MET A 238 8.29 12.56 -13.27
CA MET A 238 8.94 13.26 -12.15
C MET A 238 10.29 12.61 -11.80
N LEU A 239 10.39 11.30 -11.91
CA LEU A 239 11.62 10.55 -11.67
C LEU A 239 12.62 10.59 -12.85
N GLU A 240 12.12 10.60 -14.09
CA GLU A 240 12.95 10.63 -15.29
C GLU A 240 13.54 12.01 -15.60
N ASN A 241 12.87 13.09 -15.19
CA ASN A 241 13.30 14.45 -15.49
C ASN A 241 14.18 15.02 -14.38
N PRO A 242 15.50 15.26 -14.61
CA PRO A 242 16.40 15.77 -13.58
C PRO A 242 15.97 17.14 -13.02
N LYS A 243 15.27 17.97 -13.82
CA LYS A 243 14.76 19.27 -13.36
C LYS A 243 13.59 19.13 -12.37
N LEU A 244 12.81 18.05 -12.46
CA LEU A 244 11.73 17.76 -11.52
C LEU A 244 12.28 17.07 -10.27
N VAL A 245 13.21 16.13 -10.43
CA VAL A 245 13.93 15.51 -9.30
C VAL A 245 14.65 16.55 -8.46
N ALA A 246 15.28 17.55 -9.08
CA ALA A 246 15.95 18.64 -8.38
C ALA A 246 15.01 19.53 -7.53
N GLN A 247 13.70 19.42 -7.70
CA GLN A 247 12.72 20.12 -6.85
C GLN A 247 12.41 19.37 -5.57
N PHE A 248 12.79 18.09 -5.45
CA PHE A 248 12.65 17.35 -4.20
C PHE A 248 13.68 17.83 -3.19
N SER A 249 13.20 18.23 -2.00
CA SER A 249 14.09 18.65 -0.91
C SER A 249 14.64 17.45 -0.15
N ARG A 250 13.93 16.32 -0.15
CA ARG A 250 14.27 15.11 0.61
C ARG A 250 14.58 13.93 -0.31
N GLU A 251 15.65 13.18 -0.01
CA GLU A 251 15.98 11.95 -0.75
C GLU A 251 14.83 10.92 -0.68
N GLU A 252 14.13 10.86 0.45
CA GLU A 252 12.99 9.98 0.69
C GLU A 252 11.84 10.22 -0.29
N THR A 253 11.68 11.44 -0.81
CA THR A 253 10.63 11.78 -1.76
C THR A 253 10.78 10.99 -3.06
N SER A 254 12.00 10.79 -3.56
CA SER A 254 12.23 9.93 -4.74
C SER A 254 11.83 8.48 -4.49
N LEU A 255 12.06 7.97 -3.27
CA LEU A 255 11.67 6.61 -2.88
C LEU A 255 10.16 6.46 -2.74
N LEU A 256 9.50 7.49 -2.18
CA LEU A 256 8.04 7.58 -2.13
C LEU A 256 7.47 7.53 -3.55
N VAL A 257 7.97 8.37 -4.47
CA VAL A 257 7.45 8.43 -5.85
C VAL A 257 7.63 7.08 -6.58
N LEU A 258 8.75 6.37 -6.36
CA LEU A 258 8.95 5.02 -6.88
C LEU A 258 7.91 4.02 -6.35
N ARG A 259 7.64 4.03 -5.04
CA ARG A 259 6.62 3.19 -4.40
C ARG A 259 5.23 3.50 -4.93
N VAL A 260 4.89 4.78 -5.02
CA VAL A 260 3.60 5.25 -5.50
C VAL A 260 3.37 4.82 -6.94
N MET A 261 4.37 4.99 -7.82
CA MET A 261 4.31 4.51 -9.20
C MET A 261 3.95 3.01 -9.27
N VAL A 262 4.62 2.18 -8.48
CA VAL A 262 4.37 0.72 -8.44
C VAL A 262 3.00 0.40 -7.85
N GLY A 263 2.62 1.06 -6.76
CA GLY A 263 1.32 0.89 -6.13
C GLY A 263 0.17 1.23 -7.08
N LEU A 264 0.29 2.31 -7.85
CA LEU A 264 -0.69 2.71 -8.86
C LEU A 264 -0.81 1.70 -10.01
N ILE A 265 0.31 1.14 -10.49
CA ILE A 265 0.29 0.07 -11.50
C ILE A 265 -0.49 -1.14 -10.98
N ILE A 266 -0.23 -1.54 -9.74
CA ILE A 266 -0.91 -2.68 -9.12
C ILE A 266 -2.41 -2.38 -9.00
N LEU A 267 -2.79 -1.24 -8.42
CA LEU A 267 -4.21 -0.90 -8.28
C LEU A 267 -4.92 -0.82 -9.62
N TYR A 268 -4.33 -0.19 -10.63
CA TYR A 268 -4.87 -0.16 -11.99
C TYR A 268 -5.09 -1.57 -12.53
N ASP A 269 -4.13 -2.48 -12.33
CA ASP A 269 -4.26 -3.88 -12.76
C ASP A 269 -5.42 -4.62 -12.07
N TRP A 270 -5.74 -4.26 -10.83
CA TRP A 270 -6.86 -4.87 -10.10
C TRP A 270 -8.22 -4.36 -10.56
N VAL A 271 -8.33 -3.07 -10.89
CA VAL A 271 -9.62 -2.43 -11.22
C VAL A 271 -9.93 -2.35 -12.72
N HIS A 272 -8.93 -2.25 -13.58
CA HIS A 272 -9.15 -2.15 -15.01
C HIS A 272 -9.57 -3.51 -15.59
N PRO A 273 -10.65 -3.61 -16.40
CA PRO A 273 -11.18 -4.90 -16.87
C PRO A 273 -10.17 -5.77 -17.62
N SER A 274 -9.27 -5.13 -18.38
CA SER A 274 -8.24 -5.81 -19.17
C SER A 274 -6.87 -5.85 -18.46
N GLY A 275 -6.76 -5.30 -17.25
CA GLY A 275 -5.52 -5.18 -16.49
C GLY A 275 -4.54 -4.15 -17.03
N ALA A 276 -3.39 -4.03 -16.35
CA ALA A 276 -2.31 -3.09 -16.65
C ALA A 276 -1.38 -3.57 -17.78
N PHE A 277 -1.40 -4.86 -18.10
CA PHE A 277 -0.41 -5.50 -18.97
C PHE A 277 -0.89 -5.74 -20.40
N CYS A 278 -2.14 -5.40 -20.73
CA CYS A 278 -2.65 -5.50 -22.08
C CYS A 278 -2.04 -4.40 -22.98
N ARG A 279 -2.03 -4.62 -24.30
CA ARG A 279 -1.43 -3.65 -25.25
C ARG A 279 -2.15 -2.30 -25.27
N SER A 280 -3.44 -2.29 -24.95
CA SER A 280 -4.29 -1.09 -24.90
C SER A 280 -4.28 -0.42 -23.52
N SER A 281 -3.46 -0.90 -22.57
CA SER A 281 -3.36 -0.31 -21.24
C SER A 281 -2.86 1.13 -21.34
N SER A 282 -3.49 2.02 -20.57
CA SER A 282 -3.05 3.41 -20.46
C SER A 282 -1.77 3.55 -19.63
N VAL A 283 -1.32 2.50 -18.94
CA VAL A 283 -0.14 2.51 -18.07
C VAL A 283 1.10 2.05 -18.83
N ASP A 284 2.17 2.84 -18.84
CA ASP A 284 3.47 2.43 -19.41
C ASP A 284 4.25 1.53 -18.44
N VAL A 285 3.75 0.30 -18.26
CA VAL A 285 4.40 -0.70 -17.40
C VAL A 285 5.84 -0.97 -17.83
N LYS A 286 6.11 -0.96 -19.14
CA LYS A 286 7.45 -1.23 -19.67
C LYS A 286 8.43 -0.13 -19.30
N GLY A 287 8.03 1.14 -19.45
CA GLY A 287 8.82 2.30 -19.01
C GLY A 287 9.09 2.25 -17.52
N CYS A 288 8.03 2.07 -16.70
CA CYS A 288 8.15 1.96 -15.24
C CYS A 288 9.11 0.85 -14.80
N VAL A 289 8.99 -0.36 -15.36
CA VAL A 289 9.86 -1.48 -14.98
C VAL A 289 11.31 -1.25 -15.43
N LYS A 290 11.53 -0.70 -16.63
CA LYS A 290 12.88 -0.33 -17.07
C LYS A 290 13.51 0.72 -16.18
N PHE A 291 12.74 1.72 -15.75
CA PHE A 291 13.21 2.74 -14.83
C PHE A 291 13.59 2.13 -13.48
N LEU A 292 12.76 1.23 -12.93
CA LEU A 292 13.06 0.49 -11.70
C LEU A 292 14.36 -0.33 -11.82
N GLN A 293 14.59 -1.00 -12.96
CA GLN A 293 15.81 -1.78 -13.20
C GLN A 293 17.09 -0.93 -13.27
N GLN A 294 16.97 0.38 -13.48
CA GLN A 294 18.10 1.32 -13.42
C GLN A 294 18.39 1.82 -12.01
N GLN A 295 17.49 1.58 -11.05
CA GLN A 295 17.69 1.95 -9.65
C GLN A 295 18.57 0.94 -8.92
N PRO A 296 19.21 1.32 -7.80
CA PRO A 296 19.95 0.38 -6.96
C PRO A 296 19.09 -0.83 -6.58
N PRO A 297 19.60 -2.07 -6.64
CA PRO A 297 18.82 -3.29 -6.37
C PRO A 297 18.12 -3.27 -5.00
N THR A 298 18.74 -2.67 -3.98
CA THR A 298 18.16 -2.50 -2.64
C THR A 298 16.87 -1.68 -2.63
N LYS A 299 16.72 -0.75 -3.59
CA LYS A 299 15.53 0.09 -3.77
C LYS A 299 14.52 -0.55 -4.75
N ALA A 300 15.02 -1.19 -5.82
CA ALA A 300 14.19 -1.71 -6.92
C ALA A 300 13.55 -3.07 -6.63
N GLU A 301 14.29 -4.00 -6.04
CA GLU A 301 13.91 -5.41 -5.96
C GLU A 301 12.63 -5.66 -5.15
N PRO A 302 12.38 -4.99 -4.00
CA PRO A 302 11.10 -5.11 -3.31
C PRO A 302 9.91 -4.68 -4.18
N LEU A 303 10.08 -3.63 -4.99
CA LEU A 303 9.03 -3.09 -5.86
C LEU A 303 8.78 -3.99 -7.08
N LEU A 304 9.84 -4.54 -7.67
CA LEU A 304 9.72 -5.54 -8.73
C LEU A 304 9.01 -6.80 -8.22
N ASN A 305 9.31 -7.25 -7.01
CA ASN A 305 8.60 -8.37 -6.38
C ASN A 305 7.13 -8.06 -6.11
N ALA A 306 6.79 -6.84 -5.70
CA ALA A 306 5.40 -6.42 -5.58
C ALA A 306 4.63 -6.56 -6.91
N LEU A 307 5.25 -6.14 -8.03
CA LEU A 307 4.69 -6.34 -9.37
C LEU A 307 4.59 -7.82 -9.75
N ARG A 308 5.60 -8.64 -9.44
CA ARG A 308 5.62 -10.09 -9.78
C ARG A 308 4.53 -10.88 -9.07
N TYR A 309 4.29 -10.58 -7.79
CA TYR A 309 3.49 -11.44 -6.92
C TYR A 309 2.11 -10.90 -6.56
N THR A 310 1.86 -9.60 -6.73
CA THR A 310 0.58 -8.99 -6.29
C THR A 310 -0.29 -8.49 -7.45
N THR A 311 0.21 -8.58 -8.69
CA THR A 311 -0.58 -8.22 -9.85
C THR A 311 -1.55 -9.34 -10.23
N LYS A 312 -2.72 -8.96 -10.72
CA LYS A 312 -3.82 -9.85 -11.09
C LYS A 312 -3.59 -10.46 -12.48
N HIS A 313 -3.15 -9.66 -13.45
CA HIS A 313 -3.12 -10.08 -14.85
C HIS A 313 -1.74 -10.44 -15.39
N LEU A 314 -0.64 -10.25 -14.64
CA LEU A 314 0.72 -10.54 -15.15
C LEU A 314 0.85 -11.96 -15.72
N ASN A 315 0.26 -12.94 -15.03
CA ASN A 315 0.35 -14.35 -15.42
C ASN A 315 -0.68 -14.77 -16.48
N HIS A 316 -1.61 -13.89 -16.90
CA HIS A 316 -2.63 -14.24 -17.89
C HIS A 316 -2.03 -14.62 -19.25
N PRO A 317 -2.64 -15.53 -20.02
CA PRO A 317 -2.17 -15.92 -21.34
C PRO A 317 -2.08 -14.75 -22.34
N SER A 318 -2.94 -13.75 -22.18
CA SER A 318 -2.98 -12.53 -23.01
C SER A 318 -1.83 -11.55 -22.74
N THR A 319 -1.14 -11.68 -21.60
CA THR A 319 -0.03 -10.79 -21.23
C THR A 319 1.16 -11.00 -22.15
N PRO A 320 1.67 -9.94 -22.83
CA PRO A 320 2.77 -10.05 -23.78
C PRO A 320 4.02 -10.72 -23.20
N LYS A 321 4.59 -11.70 -23.92
CA LYS A 321 5.76 -12.48 -23.47
C LYS A 321 6.95 -11.61 -23.08
N ASN A 322 7.19 -10.51 -23.80
CA ASN A 322 8.27 -9.58 -23.50
C ASN A 322 8.10 -8.89 -22.14
N ILE A 323 6.87 -8.59 -21.70
CA ILE A 323 6.60 -8.03 -20.37
C ILE A 323 6.80 -9.09 -19.29
N LYS A 324 6.34 -10.33 -19.53
CA LYS A 324 6.62 -11.45 -18.62
C LYS A 324 8.12 -11.66 -18.44
N SER A 325 8.88 -11.69 -19.53
CA SER A 325 10.35 -11.83 -19.48
C SER A 325 11.01 -10.67 -18.74
N LEU A 326 10.50 -9.44 -18.87
CA LEU A 326 11.04 -8.27 -18.19
C LEU A 326 10.91 -8.36 -16.66
N LEU A 327 9.83 -8.99 -16.17
CA LEU A 327 9.57 -9.19 -14.75
C LEU A 327 9.99 -10.58 -14.24
N ALA A 328 10.44 -11.49 -15.11
CA ALA A 328 10.92 -12.83 -14.71
C ALA A 328 12.40 -12.86 -14.29
N ALA A 329 13.18 -11.86 -14.72
CA ALA A 329 14.56 -11.63 -14.31
C ALA A 329 14.61 -10.98 -12.92
#